data_AF-A0A6P0S408-F1
#
_entry.id   AF-A0A6P0S408-F1
#
_cell.length_a   1.000
_cell.length_b   1.000
_cell.length_c   1.000
_cell.angle_alpha   90.00
_cell.angle_beta   90.00
_cell.angle_gamma   90.00
#
_symmetry.space_group_name_H-M   'P 1'
#
loop_
_entity.id
_entity.type
_entity.pdbx_description
1 polymer ?
#
loop_
_entity_poly.entity_id
_entity_poly.type
_entity_poly.pdbx_seq_one_letter_code
_entity_poly.pdbx_strand_id
1 'polypeptide(L)'
;MAVITTRLGKIITTVILIVILLVGGVGYLAWYNLLREVPTYYESPEEHFKYGSIGTENAEGIPYWIWLVLPRLFPEYLPGNGGYTSLGFTWEEGKEAPVGISKKTIGFPRQGITCAVCHHGTYREKPEDKPIIVPTAPSNKFDSQGFLRFIFACANDPRFTSDYILDGIYYNQKLSQLEKLLYRYLIIPQTKKAILKQQKSYAWMDSRPNWGPGRIDPFNPVKFRTLGLPVDDTVGNSDMMPLWNQKQHQGFALHWDGLETSLTETVNTGAIGDGATRDSINIAGLQRVEAYITQLDPPAYPFDINQSLAEEGKPIFEQNCASCHAFGGEKTGTVIPISEIGTDRHRLDMWTQEAADAYNEYAADYEYDFDYLRKTDGYLSVSLDGLWLRAPYLHNGSVPYLEDLLEEPENR
;
A
#
# COMPACT_ATOMS: atom_id res chain seq x y z
N MET A 1 10.18 26.90 -52.43
CA MET A 1 11.00 28.12 -52.19
C MET A 1 10.48 29.40 -52.87
N ALA A 2 9.67 29.35 -53.95
CA ALA A 2 9.11 30.54 -54.60
C ALA A 2 8.02 31.30 -53.80
N VAL A 3 7.45 30.69 -52.76
CA VAL A 3 6.42 31.31 -51.90
C VAL A 3 7.05 32.34 -50.95
N ILE A 4 8.26 32.09 -50.43
CA ILE A 4 8.94 32.87 -49.38
C ILE A 4 9.47 34.22 -49.91
N THR A 5 9.55 34.40 -51.23
CA THR A 5 10.04 35.65 -51.85
C THR A 5 8.95 36.73 -51.97
N THR A 6 7.67 36.35 -51.88
CA THR A 6 6.54 37.30 -51.93
C THR A 6 6.22 37.88 -50.56
N ARG A 7 5.74 39.14 -50.49
CA ARG A 7 5.32 39.78 -49.23
C ARG A 7 4.25 38.96 -48.50
N LEU A 8 3.33 38.36 -49.24
CA LEU A 8 2.27 37.49 -48.71
C LEU A 8 2.85 36.18 -48.14
N GLY A 9 3.78 35.53 -48.85
CA GLY A 9 4.39 34.31 -48.35
C GLY A 9 5.28 34.52 -47.12
N LYS A 10 5.95 35.66 -46.99
CA LYS A 10 6.65 36.03 -45.75
C LYS A 10 5.69 36.18 -44.57
N ILE A 11 4.55 36.84 -44.76
CA ILE A 11 3.51 36.99 -43.72
C ILE A 11 2.97 35.62 -43.32
N ILE A 12 2.62 34.76 -44.29
CA ILE A 12 2.12 33.41 -44.02
C ILE A 12 3.17 32.59 -43.24
N THR A 13 4.44 32.61 -43.65
CA THR A 13 5.51 31.91 -42.93
C THR A 13 5.68 32.45 -41.51
N THR A 14 5.66 33.77 -41.30
CA THR A 14 5.73 34.36 -39.94
C THR A 14 4.55 33.94 -39.08
N VAL A 15 3.31 33.95 -39.61
CA VAL A 15 2.13 33.50 -38.88
C VAL A 15 2.24 32.02 -38.52
N ILE A 16 2.67 31.17 -39.46
CA ILE A 16 2.89 29.73 -39.21
C ILE A 16 3.93 29.53 -38.10
N LEU A 17 5.06 30.25 -38.14
CA LEU A 17 6.09 30.16 -37.11
C LEU A 17 5.58 30.61 -35.74
N ILE A 18 4.81 31.71 -35.68
CA ILE A 18 4.17 32.16 -34.44
C ILE A 18 3.21 31.11 -33.90
N VAL A 19 2.37 30.52 -34.75
CA VAL A 19 1.43 29.46 -34.34
C VAL A 19 2.20 28.23 -33.84
N ILE A 20 3.25 27.80 -34.52
CA ILE A 20 4.09 26.67 -34.08
C ILE A 20 4.72 26.97 -32.71
N LEU A 21 5.27 28.18 -32.51
CA LEU A 21 5.86 28.57 -31.24
C LEU A 21 4.82 28.66 -30.12
N LEU A 22 3.62 29.15 -30.41
CA LEU A 22 2.52 29.20 -29.44
C LEU A 22 2.04 27.79 -29.07
N VAL A 23 1.79 26.93 -30.07
CA VAL A 23 1.37 25.54 -29.84
C VAL A 23 2.47 24.77 -29.10
N GLY A 24 3.74 24.95 -29.49
CA GLY A 24 4.88 24.36 -28.81
C GLY A 24 5.02 24.85 -27.36
N GLY A 25 4.83 26.15 -27.13
CA GLY A 25 4.85 26.74 -25.80
C GLY A 25 3.72 26.23 -24.89
N VAL A 26 2.49 26.19 -25.41
CA VAL A 26 1.33 25.63 -24.69
C VAL A 26 1.54 24.14 -24.41
N GLY A 27 2.02 23.38 -25.40
CA GLY A 27 2.33 21.96 -25.24
C GLY A 27 3.40 21.71 -24.17
N TYR A 28 4.49 22.49 -24.18
CA TYR A 28 5.52 22.40 -23.15
C TYR A 28 4.98 22.76 -21.76
N LEU A 29 4.18 23.82 -21.63
CA LEU A 29 3.58 24.21 -20.35
C LEU A 29 2.61 23.14 -19.84
N ALA A 30 1.80 22.54 -20.71
CA ALA A 30 0.92 21.44 -20.35
C ALA A 30 1.72 20.22 -19.86
N TRP A 31 2.74 19.80 -20.62
CA TRP A 31 3.63 18.71 -20.20
C TRP A 31 4.31 19.03 -18.86
N TYR A 32 4.92 20.21 -18.73
CA TYR A 32 5.67 20.61 -17.54
C TYR A 32 4.82 20.60 -16.26
N ASN A 33 3.57 21.08 -16.35
CA ASN A 33 2.70 21.24 -15.19
C ASN A 33 1.80 20.02 -14.94
N LEU A 34 1.62 19.11 -15.89
CA LEU A 34 0.65 18.00 -15.76
C LEU A 34 1.28 16.61 -15.88
N LEU A 35 2.39 16.46 -16.60
CA LEU A 35 2.97 15.16 -16.99
C LEU A 35 4.44 14.98 -16.59
N ARG A 36 5.18 16.06 -16.35
CA ARG A 36 6.61 15.99 -16.02
C ARG A 36 6.87 15.20 -14.74
N GLU A 37 7.59 14.10 -14.87
CA GLU A 37 8.05 13.35 -13.71
C GLU A 37 9.36 13.92 -13.15
N VAL A 38 9.43 14.03 -11.83
CA VAL A 38 10.67 14.33 -11.11
C VAL A 38 11.07 13.08 -10.33
N PRO A 39 12.24 12.47 -10.62
CA PRO A 39 12.74 11.34 -9.85
C PRO A 39 12.94 11.70 -8.37
N THR A 40 12.58 10.77 -7.49
CA THR A 40 12.84 10.85 -6.05
C THR A 40 13.81 9.75 -5.68
N TYR A 41 14.81 10.07 -4.88
CA TYR A 41 15.80 9.11 -4.41
C TYR A 41 16.08 9.33 -2.92
N TYR A 42 16.19 8.23 -2.18
CA TYR A 42 16.53 8.21 -0.76
C TYR A 42 17.79 7.38 -0.60
N GLU A 43 18.81 7.91 0.07
CA GLU A 43 20.06 7.16 0.32
C GLU A 43 19.83 5.95 1.22
N SER A 44 19.09 6.14 2.32
CA SER A 44 18.76 5.05 3.25
C SER A 44 17.74 4.09 2.63
N PRO A 45 18.01 2.76 2.64
CA PRO A 45 17.03 1.76 2.23
C PRO A 45 15.75 1.79 3.08
N GLU A 46 15.87 2.10 4.37
CA GLU A 46 14.73 2.25 5.27
C GLU A 46 13.85 3.45 4.89
N GLU A 47 14.47 4.60 4.58
CA GLU A 47 13.75 5.78 4.10
C GLU A 47 13.06 5.50 2.75
N HIS A 48 13.74 4.78 1.86
CA HIS A 48 13.15 4.34 0.61
C HIS A 48 11.97 3.38 0.83
N PHE A 49 12.05 2.47 1.79
CA PHE A 49 10.93 1.61 2.17
C PHE A 49 9.74 2.44 2.71
N LYS A 50 10.00 3.41 3.59
CA LYS A 50 8.97 4.23 4.22
C LYS A 50 8.31 5.26 3.30
N TYR A 51 9.06 5.83 2.35
CA TYR A 51 8.64 7.03 1.59
C TYR A 51 8.92 6.96 0.08
N GLY A 52 9.58 5.89 -0.39
CA GLY A 52 9.89 5.67 -1.80
C GLY A 52 8.65 5.26 -2.60
N SER A 53 8.50 5.85 -3.78
CA SER A 53 7.42 5.49 -4.72
C SER A 53 7.56 4.04 -5.17
N ILE A 54 6.45 3.30 -5.10
CA ILE A 54 6.28 1.97 -5.73
C ILE A 54 5.52 2.06 -7.06
N GLY A 55 5.08 3.26 -7.46
CA GLY A 55 4.38 3.50 -8.72
C GLY A 55 2.88 3.77 -8.63
N THR A 56 2.32 3.95 -7.43
CA THR A 56 0.87 4.17 -7.20
C THR A 56 0.41 5.59 -7.59
N GLU A 57 1.32 6.56 -7.65
CA GLU A 57 0.97 7.98 -7.74
C GLU A 57 0.31 8.38 -9.07
N ASN A 58 0.55 7.61 -10.14
CA ASN A 58 -0.02 7.88 -11.46
C ASN A 58 -1.49 7.47 -11.56
N ALA A 59 -1.83 6.28 -11.04
CA ALA A 59 -3.16 5.70 -11.18
C ALA A 59 -4.09 6.06 -10.02
N GLU A 60 -3.58 6.01 -8.79
CA GLU A 60 -4.40 6.16 -7.56
C GLU A 60 -3.92 7.32 -6.68
N GLY A 61 -2.83 7.97 -7.05
CA GLY A 61 -2.29 9.10 -6.30
C GLY A 61 -3.23 10.30 -6.25
N ILE A 62 -3.32 10.91 -5.07
CA ILE A 62 -4.11 12.13 -4.85
C ILE A 62 -3.15 13.32 -4.92
N PRO A 63 -3.50 14.46 -5.56
CA PRO A 63 -2.66 15.66 -5.47
C PRO A 63 -2.38 15.99 -4.00
N TYR A 64 -1.10 16.07 -3.64
CA TYR A 64 -0.64 16.05 -2.25
C TYR A 64 -1.32 17.13 -1.40
N TRP A 65 -1.44 18.34 -1.96
CA TRP A 65 -2.05 19.46 -1.25
C TRP A 65 -3.56 19.31 -1.06
N ILE A 66 -4.26 18.59 -1.96
CA ILE A 66 -5.68 18.26 -1.75
C ILE A 66 -5.79 17.27 -0.60
N TRP A 67 -5.03 16.16 -0.67
CA TRP A 67 -5.00 15.14 0.38
C TRP A 67 -4.72 15.76 1.75
N LEU A 68 -3.65 16.54 1.87
CA LEU A 68 -3.23 17.16 3.14
C LEU A 68 -4.34 17.95 3.84
N VAL A 69 -5.21 18.62 3.09
CA VAL A 69 -6.26 19.48 3.68
C VAL A 69 -7.57 18.74 3.96
N LEU A 70 -7.82 17.57 3.37
CA LEU A 70 -9.11 16.86 3.54
C LEU A 70 -9.49 16.64 5.00
N PRO A 71 -8.60 16.14 5.90
CA PRO A 71 -8.97 15.89 7.28
C PRO A 71 -9.42 17.14 8.04
N ARG A 72 -8.90 18.32 7.66
CA ARG A 72 -9.28 19.60 8.26
C ARG A 72 -10.60 20.12 7.67
N LEU A 73 -10.82 19.92 6.38
CA LEU A 73 -11.99 20.41 5.67
C LEU A 73 -13.23 19.55 5.89
N PHE A 74 -13.05 18.27 6.19
CA PHE A 74 -14.10 17.26 6.38
C PHE A 74 -13.85 16.35 7.61
N PRO A 75 -13.58 16.89 8.80
CA PRO A 75 -13.28 16.08 9.99
C PRO A 75 -14.41 15.12 10.39
N GLU A 76 -15.65 15.42 10.03
CA GLU A 76 -16.84 14.61 10.33
C GLU A 76 -16.87 13.24 9.63
N TYR A 77 -16.06 13.04 8.59
CA TYR A 77 -15.95 11.75 7.90
C TYR A 77 -14.82 10.87 8.44
N LEU A 78 -14.06 11.34 9.42
CA LEU A 78 -13.03 10.55 10.08
C LEU A 78 -13.63 9.75 11.23
N PRO A 79 -13.05 8.57 11.55
CA PRO A 79 -13.50 7.77 12.68
C PRO A 79 -13.21 8.42 14.05
N GLY A 80 -12.32 9.41 14.10
CA GLY A 80 -11.97 10.10 15.33
C GLY A 80 -11.17 11.38 15.11
N ASN A 81 -10.76 11.99 16.23
CA ASN A 81 -9.94 13.20 16.22
C ASN A 81 -8.50 12.92 15.76
N GLY A 82 -7.79 13.98 15.36
CA GLY A 82 -6.36 13.91 15.01
C GLY A 82 -6.07 13.83 13.50
N GLY A 83 -7.10 13.89 12.65
CA GLY A 83 -6.93 13.85 11.21
C GLY A 83 -6.61 12.43 10.75
N TYR A 84 -5.58 12.28 9.91
CA TYR A 84 -5.15 10.98 9.40
C TYR A 84 -4.68 9.99 10.49
N THR A 85 -4.25 10.46 11.66
CA THR A 85 -3.88 9.55 12.76
C THR A 85 -5.07 8.73 13.28
N SER A 86 -6.30 9.22 13.11
CA SER A 86 -7.52 8.45 13.43
C SER A 86 -7.72 7.23 12.53
N LEU A 87 -7.09 7.22 11.36
CA LEU A 87 -7.06 6.12 10.39
C LEU A 87 -5.80 5.25 10.54
N GLY A 88 -5.03 5.44 11.61
CA GLY A 88 -3.85 4.64 11.92
C GLY A 88 -2.55 5.06 11.21
N PHE A 89 -2.53 6.19 10.51
CA PHE A 89 -1.28 6.75 9.99
C PHE A 89 -0.38 7.21 11.14
N THR A 90 0.92 6.92 11.03
CA THR A 90 1.94 7.30 12.02
C THR A 90 2.99 8.22 11.40
N TRP A 91 3.37 9.28 12.11
CA TRP A 91 4.43 10.21 11.70
C TRP A 91 5.72 9.99 12.48
N GLU A 92 6.84 10.07 11.77
CA GLU A 92 8.14 10.31 12.37
C GLU A 92 8.34 11.82 12.60
N GLU A 93 9.09 12.14 13.65
CA GLU A 93 9.41 13.52 13.97
C GLU A 93 10.21 14.18 12.83
N GLY A 94 9.78 15.37 12.41
CA GLY A 94 10.43 16.12 11.33
C GLY A 94 10.08 15.67 9.91
N LYS A 95 9.24 14.64 9.73
CA LYS A 95 8.76 14.22 8.40
C LYS A 95 7.47 14.94 8.01
N GLU A 96 7.37 15.30 6.73
CA GLU A 96 6.20 15.97 6.17
C GLU A 96 5.02 15.00 5.99
N ALA A 97 5.30 13.81 5.45
CA ALA A 97 4.34 12.74 5.22
C ALA A 97 4.44 11.66 6.31
N PRO A 98 3.34 10.93 6.59
CA PRO A 98 3.39 9.78 7.48
C PRO A 98 4.17 8.63 6.83
N VAL A 99 4.64 7.71 7.66
CA VAL A 99 5.24 6.45 7.19
C VAL A 99 4.25 5.73 6.28
N GLY A 100 4.73 5.29 5.11
CA GLY A 100 3.91 4.63 4.11
C GLY A 100 3.31 5.55 3.06
N ILE A 101 3.54 6.87 3.13
CA ILE A 101 3.07 7.82 2.11
C ILE A 101 4.26 8.42 1.37
N SER A 102 4.32 8.19 0.06
CA SER A 102 5.27 8.82 -0.83
C SER A 102 4.79 10.22 -1.24
N LYS A 103 5.73 11.05 -1.69
CA LYS A 103 5.42 12.34 -2.34
C LYS A 103 6.27 12.48 -3.60
N LYS A 104 5.68 12.18 -4.75
CA LYS A 104 6.34 12.28 -6.08
C LYS A 104 5.72 13.41 -6.90
N THR A 105 6.52 14.08 -7.71
CA THR A 105 6.00 15.09 -8.65
C THR A 105 5.80 14.46 -10.02
N ILE A 106 4.55 14.47 -10.48
CA ILE A 106 4.15 14.11 -11.84
C ILE A 106 3.26 15.24 -12.34
N GLY A 107 3.87 16.21 -13.03
CA GLY A 107 3.33 17.55 -13.26
C GLY A 107 3.30 18.40 -11.99
N PHE A 108 2.57 17.92 -10.98
CA PHE A 108 2.41 18.51 -9.65
C PHE A 108 2.63 17.44 -8.56
N PRO A 109 2.84 17.83 -7.28
CA PRO A 109 3.05 16.87 -6.20
C PRO A 109 1.83 15.99 -5.98
N ARG A 110 2.03 14.67 -5.95
CA ARG A 110 1.03 13.65 -5.66
C ARG A 110 1.51 12.80 -4.50
N GLN A 111 0.57 12.40 -3.66
CA GLN A 111 0.78 11.39 -2.65
C GLN A 111 0.46 10.01 -3.25
N GLY A 112 1.22 9.01 -2.88
CA GLY A 112 0.93 7.60 -3.13
C GLY A 112 1.18 6.80 -1.86
N ILE A 113 0.79 5.53 -1.85
CA ILE A 113 1.16 4.61 -0.79
C ILE A 113 2.45 3.86 -1.13
N THR A 114 3.18 3.47 -0.10
CA THR A 114 4.34 2.56 -0.17
C THR A 114 4.04 1.31 0.64
N CYS A 115 4.86 0.26 0.47
CA CYS A 115 4.76 -0.98 1.23
C CYS A 115 4.68 -0.74 2.75
N ALA A 116 5.35 0.31 3.24
CA ALA A 116 5.39 0.61 4.66
C ALA A 116 4.02 1.02 5.22
N VAL A 117 3.02 1.44 4.42
CA VAL A 117 1.71 1.80 4.99
C VAL A 117 1.04 0.59 5.67
N CYS A 118 1.23 -0.59 5.09
CA CYS A 118 0.77 -1.88 5.59
C CYS A 118 1.84 -2.60 6.43
N HIS A 119 3.12 -2.39 6.11
CA HIS A 119 4.25 -3.09 6.71
C HIS A 119 5.13 -2.17 7.58
N HIS A 120 4.50 -1.48 8.52
CA HIS A 120 5.18 -0.91 9.68
C HIS A 120 4.34 -1.17 10.94
N GLY A 121 5.01 -1.56 12.01
CA GLY A 121 4.40 -1.70 13.33
C GLY A 121 4.80 -0.56 14.23
N THR A 122 4.10 -0.45 15.36
CA THR A 122 4.51 0.45 16.43
C THR A 122 4.37 -0.22 17.79
N TYR A 123 5.29 0.06 18.69
CA TYR A 123 5.13 -0.25 20.11
C TYR A 123 5.48 0.97 20.96
N ARG A 124 5.12 0.91 22.24
CA ARG A 124 5.50 1.91 23.25
C ARG A 124 6.02 1.16 24.46
N GLU A 125 7.04 1.69 25.11
CA GLU A 125 7.50 1.14 26.39
C GLU A 125 6.51 1.48 27.51
N LYS A 126 5.96 2.70 27.50
CA LYS A 126 4.87 3.13 28.38
C LYS A 126 3.73 3.76 27.58
N PRO A 127 2.48 3.72 28.09
CA PRO A 127 1.32 4.28 27.37
C PRO A 127 1.50 5.72 26.87
N GLU A 128 2.21 6.55 27.64
CA GLU A 128 2.47 7.96 27.37
C GLU A 128 3.61 8.22 26.37
N ASP A 129 4.51 7.26 26.15
CA ASP A 129 5.71 7.43 25.33
C ASP A 129 5.35 7.58 23.85
N LYS A 130 6.15 8.34 23.08
CA LYS A 130 5.99 8.35 21.62
C LYS A 130 6.11 6.92 21.06
N PRO A 131 5.30 6.54 20.05
CA PRO A 131 5.39 5.21 19.47
C PRO A 131 6.74 5.04 18.77
N ILE A 132 7.42 3.94 19.06
CA ILE A 132 8.59 3.50 18.31
C ILE A 132 8.07 2.82 17.05
N ILE A 133 8.48 3.32 15.90
CA ILE A 133 8.11 2.78 14.59
C ILE A 133 9.12 1.69 14.23
N VAL A 134 8.60 0.51 13.90
CA VAL A 134 9.40 -0.62 13.46
C VAL A 134 9.09 -0.88 11.99
N PRO A 135 10.00 -0.57 11.04
CA PRO A 135 9.79 -0.91 9.65
C PRO A 135 9.66 -2.43 9.48
N THR A 136 8.96 -2.86 8.43
CA THR A 136 8.71 -4.27 8.06
C THR A 136 7.93 -5.12 9.07
N ALA A 137 7.58 -4.59 10.24
CA ALA A 137 6.61 -5.22 11.12
C ALA A 137 5.19 -5.13 10.54
N PRO A 138 4.24 -5.99 10.96
CA PRO A 138 2.86 -5.88 10.51
C PRO A 138 2.20 -4.64 11.12
N SER A 139 1.46 -3.87 10.30
CA SER A 139 0.65 -2.77 10.83
C SER A 139 -0.61 -3.31 11.48
N ASN A 140 -0.83 -2.95 12.74
CA ASN A 140 -2.04 -3.28 13.49
C ASN A 140 -2.99 -2.08 13.64
N LYS A 141 -2.68 -0.94 13.01
CA LYS A 141 -3.43 0.31 13.18
C LYS A 141 -4.01 0.89 11.90
N PHE A 142 -3.34 0.71 10.77
CA PHE A 142 -3.79 1.34 9.53
C PHE A 142 -5.16 0.78 9.11
N ASP A 143 -6.16 1.66 9.02
CA ASP A 143 -7.50 1.32 8.55
C ASP A 143 -7.63 1.68 7.07
N SER A 144 -7.19 0.75 6.22
CA SER A 144 -7.16 0.93 4.76
C SER A 144 -8.57 1.13 4.17
N GLN A 145 -9.56 0.37 4.65
CA GLN A 145 -10.96 0.53 4.24
C GLN A 145 -11.53 1.87 4.71
N GLY A 146 -11.28 2.24 5.96
CA GLY A 146 -11.66 3.52 6.53
C GLY A 146 -11.07 4.69 5.76
N PHE A 147 -9.80 4.59 5.34
CA PHE A 147 -9.14 5.61 4.52
C PHE A 147 -9.83 5.77 3.15
N LEU A 148 -10.10 4.67 2.45
CA LEU A 148 -10.86 4.72 1.18
C LEU A 148 -12.24 5.36 1.38
N ARG A 149 -12.98 4.93 2.41
CA ARG A 149 -14.32 5.46 2.73
C ARG A 149 -14.28 6.95 3.07
N PHE A 150 -13.28 7.41 3.83
CA PHE A 150 -13.07 8.81 4.13
C PHE A 150 -12.87 9.64 2.86
N ILE A 151 -11.99 9.20 1.96
CA ILE A 151 -11.72 9.88 0.69
C ILE A 151 -12.97 9.93 -0.20
N PHE A 152 -13.73 8.82 -0.28
CA PHE A 152 -14.98 8.77 -1.03
C PHE A 152 -16.06 9.70 -0.45
N ALA A 153 -16.20 9.74 0.88
CA ALA A 153 -17.14 10.63 1.56
C ALA A 153 -16.80 12.10 1.29
N CYS A 154 -15.53 12.48 1.39
CA CYS A 154 -15.06 13.83 1.03
C CYS A 154 -15.44 14.18 -0.41
N ALA A 155 -15.18 13.31 -1.38
CA ALA A 155 -15.47 13.59 -2.78
C ALA A 155 -16.99 13.70 -3.08
N ASN A 156 -17.84 12.97 -2.34
CA ASN A 156 -19.29 13.07 -2.46
C ASN A 156 -19.86 14.34 -1.81
N ASP A 157 -19.13 14.97 -0.89
CA ASP A 157 -19.59 16.16 -0.20
C ASP A 157 -19.81 17.34 -1.17
N PRO A 158 -20.94 18.08 -1.06
CA PRO A 158 -21.22 19.25 -1.88
C PRO A 158 -20.16 20.35 -1.76
N ARG A 159 -19.45 20.45 -0.63
CA ARG A 159 -18.38 21.42 -0.39
C ARG A 159 -17.08 21.04 -1.10
N PHE A 160 -16.91 19.82 -1.61
CA PHE A 160 -15.75 19.46 -2.46
C PHE A 160 -15.85 20.18 -3.80
N THR A 161 -15.46 21.44 -3.77
CA THR A 161 -15.47 22.43 -4.84
C THR A 161 -14.09 23.06 -4.93
N SER A 162 -13.77 23.59 -6.10
CA SER A 162 -12.48 24.22 -6.33
C SER A 162 -12.18 25.38 -5.38
N ASP A 163 -13.18 26.21 -5.06
CA ASP A 163 -13.00 27.34 -4.15
C ASP A 163 -12.71 26.86 -2.72
N TYR A 164 -13.54 26.00 -2.16
CA TYR A 164 -13.40 25.52 -0.78
C TYR A 164 -12.08 24.75 -0.54
N ILE A 165 -11.70 23.88 -1.48
CA ILE A 165 -10.44 23.13 -1.38
C ILE A 165 -9.24 24.06 -1.54
N LEU A 166 -9.27 25.01 -2.49
CA LEU A 166 -8.17 25.98 -2.66
C LEU A 166 -7.98 26.84 -1.42
N ASP A 167 -9.08 27.30 -0.80
CA ASP A 167 -9.05 28.06 0.45
C ASP A 167 -8.35 27.28 1.56
N GLY A 168 -8.61 25.97 1.67
CA GLY A 168 -7.87 25.08 2.57
C GLY A 168 -6.37 24.98 2.25
N ILE A 169 -6.01 24.90 0.96
CA ILE A 169 -4.62 24.78 0.51
C ILE A 169 -3.82 26.05 0.82
N TYR A 170 -4.42 27.23 0.71
CA TYR A 170 -3.73 28.52 0.90
C TYR A 170 -3.07 28.67 2.27
N TYR A 171 -3.58 28.00 3.31
CA TYR A 171 -2.97 28.01 4.63
C TYR A 171 -1.62 27.29 4.69
N ASN A 172 -1.37 26.34 3.78
CA ASN A 172 -0.19 25.49 3.80
C ASN A 172 0.79 25.80 2.65
N GLN A 173 0.30 26.26 1.49
CA GLN A 173 1.13 26.46 0.30
C GLN A 173 0.73 27.71 -0.49
N LYS A 174 1.74 28.50 -0.90
CA LYS A 174 1.56 29.65 -1.82
C LYS A 174 1.70 29.20 -3.27
N LEU A 175 0.58 28.90 -3.91
CA LEU A 175 0.53 28.57 -5.35
C LEU A 175 0.74 29.83 -6.21
N SER A 176 1.46 29.68 -7.32
CA SER A 176 1.55 30.69 -8.40
C SER A 176 0.18 30.90 -9.08
N GLN A 177 0.04 31.97 -9.86
CA GLN A 177 -1.24 32.25 -10.54
C GLN A 177 -1.62 31.15 -11.53
N LEU A 178 -0.64 30.58 -12.26
CA LEU A 178 -0.90 29.46 -13.15
C LEU A 178 -1.34 28.22 -12.39
N GLU A 179 -0.66 27.86 -11.30
CA GLU A 179 -1.04 26.71 -10.47
C GLU A 179 -2.43 26.88 -9.88
N LYS A 180 -2.79 28.08 -9.41
CA LYS A 180 -4.15 28.36 -8.93
C LYS A 180 -5.21 28.09 -10.00
N LEU A 181 -4.96 28.52 -11.24
CA LEU A 181 -5.87 28.27 -12.37
C LEU A 181 -5.95 26.77 -12.69
N LEU A 182 -4.82 26.07 -12.69
CA LEU A 182 -4.77 24.62 -12.90
C LEU A 182 -5.52 23.88 -11.78
N TYR A 183 -5.29 24.22 -10.51
CA TYR A 183 -6.02 23.63 -9.39
C TYR A 183 -7.51 23.90 -9.49
N ARG A 184 -7.89 25.13 -9.77
CA ARG A 184 -9.29 25.57 -9.83
C ARG A 184 -10.08 24.88 -10.93
N TYR A 185 -9.54 24.86 -12.15
CA TYR A 185 -10.31 24.46 -13.33
C TYR A 185 -10.01 23.05 -13.82
N LEU A 186 -8.90 22.44 -13.38
CA LEU A 186 -8.48 21.12 -13.84
C LEU A 186 -8.25 20.14 -12.69
N ILE A 187 -7.26 20.37 -11.82
CA ILE A 187 -6.79 19.35 -10.87
C ILE A 187 -7.89 18.97 -9.87
N ILE A 188 -8.52 19.92 -9.17
CA ILE A 188 -9.57 19.59 -8.17
C ILE A 188 -10.79 18.90 -8.83
N PRO A 189 -11.36 19.40 -9.95
CA PRO A 189 -12.44 18.71 -10.64
C PRO A 189 -12.08 17.30 -11.12
N GLN A 190 -10.87 17.10 -11.68
CA GLN A 190 -10.45 15.78 -12.14
C GLN A 190 -10.17 14.83 -10.97
N THR A 191 -9.61 15.32 -9.86
CA THR A 191 -9.45 14.53 -8.63
C THR A 191 -10.79 14.05 -8.09
N LYS A 192 -11.79 14.93 -7.97
CA LYS A 192 -13.15 14.54 -7.57
C LYS A 192 -13.71 13.45 -8.49
N LYS A 193 -13.59 13.63 -9.81
CA LYS A 193 -14.06 12.67 -10.80
C LYS A 193 -13.34 11.31 -10.68
N ALA A 194 -12.02 11.32 -10.48
CA ALA A 194 -11.21 10.11 -10.33
C ALA A 194 -11.60 9.35 -9.05
N ILE A 195 -11.72 10.04 -7.91
CA ILE A 195 -12.13 9.44 -6.64
C ILE A 195 -13.53 8.80 -6.76
N LEU A 196 -14.50 9.50 -7.37
CA LEU A 196 -15.85 8.96 -7.57
C LEU A 196 -15.88 7.78 -8.56
N LYS A 197 -14.95 7.73 -9.53
CA LYS A 197 -14.78 6.56 -10.40
C LYS A 197 -14.22 5.38 -9.60
N GLN A 198 -13.21 5.61 -8.77
CA GLN A 198 -12.62 4.59 -7.90
C GLN A 198 -13.64 4.06 -6.88
N GLN A 199 -14.47 4.92 -6.29
CA GLN A 199 -15.55 4.49 -5.39
C GLN A 199 -16.44 3.42 -6.02
N LYS A 200 -16.81 3.58 -7.31
CA LYS A 200 -17.64 2.60 -8.00
C LYS A 200 -16.95 1.24 -8.13
N SER A 201 -15.63 1.20 -8.33
CA SER A 201 -14.89 -0.07 -8.39
C SER A 201 -14.69 -0.72 -7.02
N TYR A 202 -14.98 -0.02 -5.93
CA TYR A 202 -14.90 -0.51 -4.55
C TYR A 202 -16.28 -0.70 -3.90
N ALA A 203 -17.38 -0.56 -4.65
CA ALA A 203 -18.73 -0.71 -4.12
C ALA A 203 -19.02 -2.12 -3.56
N TRP A 204 -18.24 -3.13 -3.98
CA TRP A 204 -18.32 -4.47 -3.42
C TRP A 204 -17.95 -4.52 -1.92
N MET A 205 -17.18 -3.56 -1.39
CA MET A 205 -16.87 -3.54 0.04
C MET A 205 -18.11 -3.40 0.93
N ASP A 206 -19.23 -2.88 0.40
CA ASP A 206 -20.41 -2.55 1.20
C ASP A 206 -21.31 -3.76 1.51
N SER A 207 -21.12 -4.90 0.84
CA SER A 207 -21.88 -6.13 1.11
C SER A 207 -21.08 -7.23 1.79
N ARG A 208 -19.87 -6.91 2.30
CA ARG A 208 -18.96 -7.84 2.98
C ARG A 208 -18.58 -7.28 4.35
N PRO A 209 -18.07 -8.10 5.28
CA PRO A 209 -17.59 -7.62 6.57
C PRO A 209 -16.51 -6.55 6.42
N ASN A 210 -16.55 -5.53 7.28
CA ASN A 210 -15.50 -4.51 7.32
C ASN A 210 -14.15 -5.15 7.63
N TRP A 211 -13.08 -4.64 7.01
CA TRP A 211 -11.72 -5.16 7.23
C TRP A 211 -11.24 -4.79 8.64
N GLY A 212 -11.44 -3.53 9.01
CA GLY A 212 -11.02 -2.97 10.29
C GLY A 212 -9.52 -2.61 10.34
N PRO A 213 -9.08 -1.90 11.39
CA PRO A 213 -7.69 -1.49 11.55
C PRO A 213 -6.73 -2.67 11.56
N GLY A 214 -5.60 -2.54 10.85
CA GLY A 214 -4.55 -3.57 10.76
C GLY A 214 -4.85 -4.71 9.79
N ARG A 215 -6.01 -4.69 9.13
CA ARG A 215 -6.38 -5.70 8.13
C ARG A 215 -6.56 -5.07 6.76
N ILE A 216 -6.53 -5.92 5.74
CA ILE A 216 -6.75 -5.57 4.34
C ILE A 216 -7.48 -6.71 3.63
N ASP A 217 -8.14 -6.39 2.52
CA ASP A 217 -8.47 -7.39 1.50
C ASP A 217 -7.48 -7.21 0.34
N PRO A 218 -6.41 -8.03 0.26
CA PRO A 218 -5.30 -7.76 -0.65
C PRO A 218 -5.59 -8.14 -2.10
N PHE A 219 -6.50 -9.09 -2.34
CA PHE A 219 -6.64 -9.69 -3.68
C PHE A 219 -8.02 -9.56 -4.31
N ASN A 220 -9.10 -9.25 -3.58
CA ASN A 220 -10.35 -8.87 -4.27
C ASN A 220 -10.21 -7.60 -5.11
N PRO A 221 -9.50 -6.53 -4.66
CA PRO A 221 -9.17 -5.41 -5.54
C PRO A 221 -8.43 -5.86 -6.80
N VAL A 222 -7.45 -6.76 -6.66
CA VAL A 222 -6.69 -7.31 -7.79
C VAL A 222 -7.60 -8.08 -8.75
N LYS A 223 -8.37 -9.07 -8.26
CA LYS A 223 -9.31 -9.87 -9.06
C LYS A 223 -10.24 -8.97 -9.87
N PHE A 224 -10.91 -8.03 -9.20
CA PHE A 224 -12.00 -7.27 -9.82
C PHE A 224 -11.50 -6.10 -10.67
N ARG A 225 -10.40 -5.44 -10.28
CA ARG A 225 -9.94 -4.19 -10.91
C ARG A 225 -8.75 -4.40 -11.84
N THR A 226 -7.80 -5.22 -11.42
CA THR A 226 -6.53 -5.42 -12.13
C THR A 226 -6.65 -6.53 -13.17
N LEU A 227 -7.24 -7.67 -12.78
CA LEU A 227 -7.42 -8.83 -13.66
C LEU A 227 -8.75 -8.78 -14.44
N GLY A 228 -9.70 -7.96 -14.00
CA GLY A 228 -11.00 -7.80 -14.65
C GLY A 228 -11.93 -9.00 -14.50
N LEU A 229 -11.70 -9.84 -13.48
CA LEU A 229 -12.57 -10.96 -13.16
C LEU A 229 -13.92 -10.48 -12.61
N PRO A 230 -14.99 -11.29 -12.75
CA PRO A 230 -16.30 -10.95 -12.20
C PRO A 230 -16.24 -10.65 -10.70
N VAL A 231 -17.01 -9.65 -10.27
CA VAL A 231 -17.22 -9.38 -8.84
C VAL A 231 -18.00 -10.55 -8.23
N ASP A 232 -17.42 -11.19 -7.20
CA ASP A 232 -17.99 -12.30 -6.46
C ASP A 232 -18.07 -12.00 -4.96
N ASP A 233 -18.81 -12.80 -4.19
CA ASP A 233 -19.09 -12.56 -2.76
C ASP A 233 -18.01 -13.08 -1.78
N THR A 234 -16.80 -13.31 -2.27
CA THR A 234 -15.71 -13.78 -1.42
C THR A 234 -15.21 -12.70 -0.47
N VAL A 235 -14.64 -13.12 0.66
CA VAL A 235 -14.08 -12.25 1.70
C VAL A 235 -12.58 -12.53 1.79
N GLY A 236 -11.76 -11.55 1.44
CA GLY A 236 -10.29 -11.67 1.43
C GLY A 236 -9.61 -11.08 2.66
N ASN A 237 -10.35 -10.76 3.73
CA ASN A 237 -9.81 -10.05 4.89
C ASN A 237 -8.66 -10.84 5.53
N SER A 238 -7.51 -10.22 5.67
CA SER A 238 -6.35 -10.76 6.37
C SER A 238 -5.60 -9.68 7.15
N ASP A 239 -4.94 -10.10 8.22
CA ASP A 239 -3.94 -9.29 8.93
C ASP A 239 -2.69 -9.10 8.06
N MET A 240 -1.90 -8.07 8.35
CA MET A 240 -0.66 -7.80 7.63
C MET A 240 0.43 -8.80 8.03
N MET A 241 1.22 -9.28 7.08
CA MET A 241 2.38 -10.12 7.40
C MET A 241 3.62 -9.26 7.69
N PRO A 242 4.52 -9.70 8.58
CA PRO A 242 5.86 -9.11 8.68
C PRO A 242 6.66 -9.36 7.39
N LEU A 243 7.50 -8.41 7.00
CA LEU A 243 8.42 -8.54 5.86
C LEU A 243 9.88 -8.71 6.28
N TRP A 244 10.22 -8.58 7.57
CA TRP A 244 11.61 -8.77 8.00
C TRP A 244 12.15 -10.16 7.67
N ASN A 245 13.48 -10.24 7.67
CA ASN A 245 14.24 -11.47 7.77
C ASN A 245 14.04 -12.45 6.60
N GLN A 246 13.70 -11.95 5.41
CA GLN A 246 13.39 -12.82 4.25
C GLN A 246 14.55 -13.72 3.84
N LYS A 247 15.79 -13.39 4.21
CA LYS A 247 16.94 -14.29 4.03
C LYS A 247 16.78 -15.62 4.76
N GLN A 248 16.22 -15.62 5.98
CA GLN A 248 15.96 -16.85 6.73
C GLN A 248 14.69 -17.56 6.25
N HIS A 249 13.78 -16.83 5.59
CA HIS A 249 12.58 -17.38 4.94
C HIS A 249 12.83 -17.87 3.50
N GLN A 250 14.09 -17.98 3.06
CA GLN A 250 14.39 -18.43 1.70
C GLN A 250 13.78 -19.83 1.44
N GLY A 251 12.96 -19.93 0.39
CA GLY A 251 12.28 -21.16 0.00
C GLY A 251 10.93 -21.39 0.69
N PHE A 252 10.49 -20.47 1.55
CA PHE A 252 9.14 -20.53 2.13
C PHE A 252 8.10 -20.15 1.08
N ALA A 253 6.88 -20.65 1.25
CA ALA A 253 5.74 -20.05 0.57
C ALA A 253 5.45 -18.66 1.18
N LEU A 254 4.84 -17.79 0.37
CA LEU A 254 4.58 -16.39 0.68
C LEU A 254 3.07 -16.12 0.66
N HIS A 255 2.66 -15.06 1.36
CA HIS A 255 1.28 -14.80 1.78
C HIS A 255 0.73 -15.82 2.77
N TRP A 256 -0.35 -15.46 3.47
CA TRP A 256 -0.96 -16.31 4.49
C TRP A 256 -1.38 -17.67 3.97
N ASP A 257 -1.83 -17.77 2.72
CA ASP A 257 -2.27 -18.98 2.03
C ASP A 257 -1.21 -19.61 1.13
N GLY A 258 0.04 -19.11 1.14
CA GLY A 258 1.13 -19.69 0.37
C GLY A 258 0.93 -19.61 -1.14
N LEU A 259 0.18 -18.61 -1.61
CA LEU A 259 -0.21 -18.43 -3.01
C LEU A 259 0.97 -18.07 -3.93
N GLU A 260 2.12 -17.68 -3.36
CA GLU A 260 3.37 -17.42 -4.09
C GLU A 260 4.56 -18.15 -3.46
N THR A 261 5.64 -18.30 -4.24
CA THR A 261 6.92 -18.86 -3.77
C THR A 261 8.15 -18.06 -4.20
N SER A 262 7.95 -16.92 -4.88
CA SER A 262 9.02 -16.03 -5.34
C SER A 262 8.91 -14.69 -4.63
N LEU A 263 9.92 -14.33 -3.84
CA LEU A 263 9.93 -13.05 -3.12
C LEU A 263 9.87 -11.87 -4.09
N THR A 264 10.61 -11.93 -5.19
CA THR A 264 10.61 -10.89 -6.21
C THR A 264 9.22 -10.70 -6.84
N GLU A 265 8.52 -11.81 -7.16
CA GLU A 265 7.15 -11.71 -7.67
C GLU A 265 6.24 -11.12 -6.60
N THR A 266 6.33 -11.57 -5.36
CA THR A 266 5.48 -11.10 -4.25
C THR A 266 5.64 -9.60 -3.97
N VAL A 267 6.86 -9.08 -4.09
CA VAL A 267 7.12 -7.64 -3.98
C VAL A 267 6.46 -6.87 -5.13
N ASN A 268 6.51 -7.41 -6.35
CA ASN A 268 5.93 -6.79 -7.54
C ASN A 268 4.38 -6.88 -7.56
N THR A 269 3.82 -8.06 -7.24
CA THR A 269 2.37 -8.29 -7.13
C THR A 269 1.78 -7.44 -6.00
N GLY A 270 2.49 -7.32 -4.86
CA GLY A 270 2.13 -6.42 -3.77
C GLY A 270 2.01 -4.97 -4.23
N ALA A 271 2.99 -4.46 -4.97
CA ALA A 271 2.93 -3.09 -5.50
C ALA A 271 1.75 -2.87 -6.47
N ILE A 272 1.41 -3.88 -7.29
CA ILE A 272 0.25 -3.85 -8.18
C ILE A 272 -1.06 -3.91 -7.39
N GLY A 273 -1.13 -4.73 -6.34
CA GLY A 273 -2.25 -4.79 -5.42
C GLY A 273 -2.52 -3.47 -4.71
N ASP A 274 -1.45 -2.73 -4.39
CA ASP A 274 -1.47 -1.38 -3.83
C ASP A 274 -1.86 -0.29 -4.86
N GLY A 275 -1.99 -0.64 -6.14
CA GLY A 275 -2.46 0.25 -7.21
C GLY A 275 -1.38 0.74 -8.18
N ALA A 276 -0.17 0.17 -8.15
CA ALA A 276 0.76 0.33 -9.27
C ALA A 276 0.21 -0.35 -10.52
N THR A 277 0.56 0.17 -11.69
CA THR A 277 0.14 -0.38 -12.98
C THR A 277 1.36 -0.91 -13.73
N ARG A 278 1.13 -1.68 -14.80
CA ARG A 278 2.23 -2.19 -15.62
C ARG A 278 3.18 -1.10 -16.12
N ASP A 279 2.63 0.08 -16.39
CA ASP A 279 3.37 1.22 -16.94
C ASP A 279 3.98 2.12 -15.87
N SER A 280 3.58 1.97 -14.60
CA SER A 280 3.99 2.89 -13.51
C SER A 280 4.80 2.23 -12.40
N ILE A 281 4.81 0.89 -12.33
CA ILE A 281 5.54 0.14 -11.31
C ILE A 281 7.03 0.49 -11.31
N ASN A 282 7.58 0.71 -10.12
CA ASN A 282 8.97 1.11 -9.95
C ASN A 282 9.87 -0.09 -9.63
N ILE A 283 10.19 -0.91 -10.62
CA ILE A 283 10.97 -2.16 -10.45
C ILE A 283 12.30 -1.92 -9.74
N ALA A 284 13.07 -0.90 -10.14
CA ALA A 284 14.33 -0.57 -9.47
C ALA A 284 14.13 -0.16 -8.00
N GLY A 285 13.04 0.56 -7.70
CA GLY A 285 12.66 0.88 -6.32
C GLY A 285 12.25 -0.35 -5.51
N LEU A 286 11.53 -1.28 -6.13
CA LEU A 286 11.08 -2.52 -5.50
C LEU A 286 12.24 -3.48 -5.22
N GLN A 287 13.23 -3.58 -6.11
CA GLN A 287 14.47 -4.33 -5.85
C GLN A 287 15.23 -3.79 -4.63
N ARG A 288 15.20 -2.47 -4.39
CA ARG A 288 15.78 -1.89 -3.18
C ARG A 288 14.99 -2.24 -1.92
N VAL A 289 13.67 -2.28 -2.02
CA VAL A 289 12.79 -2.76 -0.94
C VAL A 289 13.09 -4.23 -0.64
N GLU A 290 13.12 -5.10 -1.66
CA GLU A 290 13.44 -6.51 -1.53
C GLU A 290 14.80 -6.72 -0.84
N ALA A 291 15.84 -6.01 -1.30
CA ALA A 291 17.18 -6.08 -0.70
C ALA A 291 17.17 -5.65 0.79
N TYR A 292 16.38 -4.64 1.15
CA TYR A 292 16.26 -4.17 2.53
C TYR A 292 15.56 -5.19 3.42
N ILE A 293 14.37 -5.67 3.02
CA ILE A 293 13.57 -6.62 3.81
C ILE A 293 14.26 -8.00 3.93
N THR A 294 15.11 -8.34 2.97
CA THR A 294 15.92 -9.56 3.00
C THR A 294 16.93 -9.56 4.15
N GLN A 295 17.51 -8.40 4.49
CA GLN A 295 18.59 -8.32 5.48
C GLN A 295 18.14 -7.81 6.85
N LEU A 296 16.95 -7.23 6.96
CA LEU A 296 16.48 -6.62 8.21
C LEU A 296 15.92 -7.68 9.15
N ASP A 297 16.55 -7.89 10.31
CA ASP A 297 16.03 -8.75 11.38
C ASP A 297 14.90 -8.07 12.18
N PRO A 298 13.96 -8.83 12.78
CA PRO A 298 13.03 -8.28 13.77
C PRO A 298 13.78 -7.69 14.98
N PRO A 299 13.24 -6.64 15.62
CA PRO A 299 13.81 -6.13 16.86
C PRO A 299 13.69 -7.17 18.00
N ALA A 300 14.72 -7.19 18.84
CA ALA A 300 14.67 -7.93 20.10
C ALA A 300 13.54 -7.41 21.00
N TYR A 301 12.98 -8.30 21.82
CA TYR A 301 12.01 -7.91 22.85
C TYR A 301 12.67 -6.93 23.84
N PRO A 302 12.14 -5.70 24.01
CA PRO A 302 12.84 -4.64 24.73
C PRO A 302 12.62 -4.69 26.25
N PHE A 303 11.76 -5.57 26.75
CA PHE A 303 11.43 -5.66 28.17
C PHE A 303 12.12 -6.83 28.86
N ASP A 304 12.09 -6.84 30.19
CA ASP A 304 12.68 -7.89 31.00
C ASP A 304 12.06 -9.26 30.69
N ILE A 305 12.92 -10.26 30.51
CA ILE A 305 12.53 -11.65 30.31
C ILE A 305 12.88 -12.42 31.58
N ASN A 306 11.92 -13.14 32.15
CA ASN A 306 12.20 -14.14 33.18
C ASN A 306 12.92 -15.34 32.53
N GLN A 307 14.24 -15.36 32.66
CA GLN A 307 15.08 -16.37 32.01
C GLN A 307 14.76 -17.79 32.46
N SER A 308 14.43 -18.01 33.74
CA SER A 308 14.06 -19.34 34.24
C SER A 308 12.81 -19.87 33.54
N LEU A 309 11.77 -19.03 33.38
CA LEU A 309 10.56 -19.43 32.65
C LEU A 309 10.81 -19.62 31.15
N ALA A 310 11.68 -18.81 30.55
CA ALA A 310 12.06 -18.97 29.14
C ALA A 310 12.83 -20.29 28.90
N GLU A 311 13.72 -20.65 29.83
CA GLU A 311 14.43 -21.94 29.82
C GLU A 311 13.49 -23.13 30.00
N GLU A 312 12.46 -23.00 30.85
CA GLU A 312 11.40 -24.01 31.00
C GLU A 312 10.50 -24.12 29.76
N GLY A 313 10.17 -23.01 29.11
CA GLY A 313 9.33 -22.97 27.91
C GLY A 313 10.02 -23.51 26.65
N LYS A 314 11.36 -23.41 26.57
CA LYS A 314 12.14 -23.88 25.42
C LYS A 314 11.88 -25.34 25.04
N PRO A 315 12.01 -26.35 25.93
CA PRO A 315 11.73 -27.74 25.57
C PRO A 315 10.26 -27.97 25.19
N ILE A 316 9.31 -27.22 25.77
CA ILE A 316 7.89 -27.29 25.40
C ILE A 316 7.71 -26.84 23.94
N PHE A 317 8.32 -25.73 23.56
CA PHE A 317 8.30 -25.23 22.19
C PHE A 317 8.99 -26.22 21.23
N GLU A 318 10.17 -26.71 21.58
CA GLU A 318 10.92 -27.67 20.75
C GLU A 318 10.13 -28.95 20.50
N GLN A 319 9.41 -29.45 21.51
CA GLN A 319 8.64 -30.69 21.39
C GLN A 319 7.31 -30.51 20.64
N ASN A 320 6.63 -29.39 20.81
CA ASN A 320 5.22 -29.26 20.38
C ASN A 320 5.02 -28.30 19.21
N CYS A 321 5.93 -27.35 18.98
CA CYS A 321 5.72 -26.25 18.04
C CYS A 321 6.79 -26.20 16.94
N ALA A 322 8.03 -26.57 17.27
CA ALA A 322 9.19 -26.30 16.42
C ALA A 322 9.16 -27.00 15.06
N SER A 323 8.48 -28.14 14.92
CA SER A 323 8.33 -28.82 13.62
C SER A 323 7.61 -27.95 12.58
N CYS A 324 6.68 -27.10 13.03
CA CYS A 324 5.90 -26.19 12.19
C CYS A 324 6.46 -24.76 12.18
N HIS A 325 7.10 -24.32 13.26
CA HIS A 325 7.32 -22.89 13.51
C HIS A 325 8.79 -22.47 13.69
N ALA A 326 9.70 -23.41 13.96
CA ALA A 326 11.12 -23.09 14.11
C ALA A 326 11.81 -23.10 12.75
N PHE A 327 12.75 -22.18 12.52
CA PHE A 327 13.59 -22.28 11.32
C PHE A 327 14.25 -23.66 11.22
N GLY A 328 14.12 -24.30 10.05
CA GLY A 328 14.58 -25.68 9.81
C GLY A 328 13.63 -26.79 10.26
N GLY A 329 12.47 -26.46 10.84
CA GLY A 329 11.41 -27.43 11.14
C GLY A 329 10.79 -28.01 9.86
N GLU A 330 10.37 -29.27 9.91
CA GLU A 330 9.88 -30.06 8.77
C GLU A 330 8.78 -29.36 7.95
N LYS A 331 7.85 -28.69 8.64
CA LYS A 331 6.69 -28.01 8.05
C LYS A 331 6.83 -26.48 8.04
N THR A 332 7.96 -25.94 8.49
CA THR A 332 8.11 -24.48 8.61
C THR A 332 8.22 -23.86 7.22
N GLY A 333 7.42 -22.82 6.97
CA GLY A 333 7.38 -22.17 5.66
C GLY A 333 6.60 -22.95 4.59
N THR A 334 5.89 -24.02 4.95
CA THR A 334 5.03 -24.78 4.04
C THR A 334 3.55 -24.54 4.32
N VAL A 335 2.70 -24.87 3.35
CA VAL A 335 1.25 -24.76 3.47
C VAL A 335 0.72 -25.99 4.20
N ILE A 336 0.03 -25.74 5.31
CA ILE A 336 -0.67 -26.78 6.07
C ILE A 336 -2.12 -26.81 5.61
N PRO A 337 -2.68 -27.98 5.25
CA PRO A 337 -4.06 -28.07 4.78
C PRO A 337 -5.06 -27.46 5.76
N ILE A 338 -6.07 -26.75 5.25
CA ILE A 338 -7.08 -26.08 6.09
C ILE A 338 -7.83 -27.05 7.00
N SER A 339 -8.00 -28.30 6.56
CA SER A 339 -8.61 -29.37 7.35
C SER A 339 -7.81 -29.79 8.58
N GLU A 340 -6.49 -29.52 8.58
CA GLU A 340 -5.61 -29.76 9.73
C GLU A 340 -5.58 -28.54 10.68
N ILE A 341 -5.51 -27.32 10.14
CA ILE A 341 -5.40 -26.10 10.97
C ILE A 341 -6.73 -25.73 11.64
N GLY A 342 -7.86 -25.85 10.93
CA GLY A 342 -9.18 -25.54 11.46
C GLY A 342 -9.48 -24.05 11.71
N THR A 343 -8.69 -23.14 11.14
CA THR A 343 -8.95 -21.68 11.20
C THR A 343 -9.95 -21.23 10.12
N ASP A 344 -10.36 -19.95 10.14
CA ASP A 344 -11.28 -19.37 9.16
C ASP A 344 -10.82 -19.59 7.71
N ARG A 345 -11.72 -19.98 6.81
CA ARG A 345 -11.39 -20.36 5.42
C ARG A 345 -11.61 -19.25 4.38
N HIS A 346 -12.15 -18.09 4.75
CA HIS A 346 -12.62 -17.11 3.78
C HIS A 346 -11.47 -16.57 2.91
N ARG A 347 -10.33 -16.23 3.54
CA ARG A 347 -9.15 -15.75 2.80
C ARG A 347 -8.64 -16.77 1.80
N LEU A 348 -8.63 -18.05 2.19
CA LEU A 348 -8.28 -19.15 1.29
C LEU A 348 -9.28 -19.21 0.13
N ASP A 349 -10.58 -19.27 0.40
CA ASP A 349 -11.63 -19.42 -0.62
C ASP A 349 -11.72 -18.23 -1.60
N MET A 350 -11.31 -17.03 -1.17
CA MET A 350 -11.27 -15.84 -2.01
C MET A 350 -10.31 -15.97 -3.20
N TRP A 351 -9.16 -16.61 -3.00
CA TRP A 351 -8.20 -16.85 -4.07
C TRP A 351 -8.59 -18.09 -4.87
N THR A 352 -8.70 -17.99 -6.19
CA THR A 352 -9.17 -19.05 -7.09
C THR A 352 -8.09 -19.46 -8.08
N GLN A 353 -8.24 -20.64 -8.69
CA GLN A 353 -7.33 -21.07 -9.77
C GLN A 353 -7.38 -20.11 -10.97
N GLU A 354 -8.59 -19.67 -11.35
CA GLU A 354 -8.77 -18.67 -12.42
C GLU A 354 -8.03 -17.35 -12.11
N ALA A 355 -8.04 -16.90 -10.86
CA ALA A 355 -7.30 -15.72 -10.44
C ALA A 355 -5.79 -15.92 -10.51
N ALA A 356 -5.28 -17.09 -10.11
CA ALA A 356 -3.87 -17.42 -10.23
C ALA A 356 -3.42 -17.44 -11.71
N ASP A 357 -4.17 -18.14 -12.56
CA ASP A 357 -3.88 -18.23 -14.00
C ASP A 357 -3.89 -16.83 -14.65
N ALA A 358 -4.92 -16.02 -14.37
CA ALA A 358 -5.04 -14.67 -14.92
C ALA A 358 -3.94 -13.72 -14.42
N TYR A 359 -3.46 -13.90 -13.18
CA TYR A 359 -2.37 -13.06 -12.66
C TYR A 359 -1.01 -13.48 -13.21
N ASN A 360 -0.75 -14.78 -13.40
CA ASN A 360 0.46 -15.25 -14.08
C ASN A 360 0.54 -14.68 -15.51
N GLU A 361 -0.59 -14.62 -16.24
CA GLU A 361 -0.62 -14.00 -17.57
C GLU A 361 -0.61 -12.46 -17.55
N TYR A 362 -0.72 -11.82 -16.37
CA TYR A 362 -0.85 -10.37 -16.29
C TYR A 362 0.41 -9.67 -16.78
N ALA A 363 1.60 -10.14 -16.42
CA ALA A 363 2.84 -9.45 -16.80
C ALA A 363 3.52 -10.03 -18.04
N ALA A 364 2.83 -10.91 -18.78
CA ALA A 364 3.34 -11.48 -20.01
C ALA A 364 3.87 -10.37 -20.94
N ASP A 365 5.10 -10.55 -21.42
CA ASP A 365 5.86 -9.63 -22.28
C ASP A 365 6.42 -8.34 -21.63
N TYR A 366 6.35 -8.19 -20.30
CA TYR A 366 7.04 -7.11 -19.57
C TYR A 366 8.46 -7.54 -19.10
N GLU A 367 9.28 -6.57 -18.66
CA GLU A 367 10.63 -6.84 -18.13
C GLU A 367 10.62 -7.72 -16.85
N TYR A 368 9.47 -7.79 -16.20
CA TYR A 368 9.13 -8.70 -15.12
C TYR A 368 7.93 -9.52 -15.57
N ASP A 369 7.88 -10.78 -15.16
CA ASP A 369 6.76 -11.68 -15.42
C ASP A 369 6.37 -12.43 -14.14
N PHE A 370 5.24 -13.14 -14.17
CA PHE A 370 4.70 -13.88 -13.05
C PHE A 370 4.46 -15.35 -13.41
N ASP A 371 5.20 -16.26 -12.77
CA ASP A 371 5.13 -17.69 -13.07
C ASP A 371 4.71 -18.54 -11.86
N TYR A 372 4.74 -17.97 -10.65
CA TYR A 372 4.64 -18.75 -9.40
C TYR A 372 3.38 -18.48 -8.58
N LEU A 373 2.39 -17.74 -9.11
CA LEU A 373 1.09 -17.67 -8.44
C LEU A 373 0.35 -18.99 -8.57
N ARG A 374 -0.23 -19.45 -7.45
CA ARG A 374 -0.93 -20.74 -7.38
C ARG A 374 -2.12 -20.67 -6.45
N LYS A 375 -3.08 -21.57 -6.68
CA LYS A 375 -4.10 -21.92 -5.69
C LYS A 375 -3.57 -23.03 -4.78
N THR A 376 -3.75 -22.86 -3.48
CA THR A 376 -3.42 -23.84 -2.44
C THR A 376 -4.68 -24.31 -1.71
N ASP A 377 -4.52 -25.17 -0.71
CA ASP A 377 -5.58 -25.78 0.10
C ASP A 377 -5.48 -25.46 1.60
N GLY A 378 -4.69 -24.45 1.98
CA GLY A 378 -4.39 -24.21 3.39
C GLY A 378 -3.67 -22.90 3.68
N TYR A 379 -3.11 -22.79 4.88
CA TYR A 379 -2.33 -21.62 5.31
C TYR A 379 -0.89 -21.97 5.65
N LEU A 380 -0.02 -20.98 5.47
CA LEU A 380 1.39 -21.03 5.75
C LEU A 380 1.64 -21.25 7.25
N SER A 381 2.48 -22.24 7.56
CA SER A 381 3.08 -22.34 8.88
C SER A 381 4.23 -21.35 9.01
N VAL A 382 3.92 -20.17 9.55
CA VAL A 382 4.88 -19.06 9.68
C VAL A 382 5.96 -19.36 10.74
N SER A 383 7.18 -18.88 10.53
CA SER A 383 8.17 -18.82 11.63
C SER A 383 7.71 -17.83 12.71
N LEU A 384 8.16 -17.99 13.95
CA LEU A 384 7.77 -17.12 15.07
C LEU A 384 8.80 -16.03 15.43
N ASP A 385 9.67 -15.65 14.49
CA ASP A 385 10.68 -14.61 14.68
C ASP A 385 10.06 -13.22 14.91
N GLY A 386 10.31 -12.61 16.06
CA GLY A 386 9.68 -11.32 16.39
C GLY A 386 8.19 -11.43 16.74
N LEU A 387 7.69 -12.62 17.12
CA LEU A 387 6.30 -12.88 17.52
C LEU A 387 5.70 -11.85 18.50
N TRP A 388 6.53 -11.30 19.39
CA TRP A 388 6.12 -10.32 20.39
C TRP A 388 5.49 -9.04 19.80
N LEU A 389 5.86 -8.69 18.55
CA LEU A 389 5.41 -7.49 17.85
C LEU A 389 4.41 -7.79 16.73
N ARG A 390 3.80 -8.98 16.73
CA ARG A 390 2.89 -9.44 15.67
C ARG A 390 1.43 -9.54 16.10
N ALA A 391 1.07 -9.04 17.28
CA ALA A 391 -0.33 -9.03 17.69
C ALA A 391 -1.15 -8.04 16.84
N PRO A 392 -2.40 -8.38 16.48
CA PRO A 392 -3.13 -9.62 16.81
C PRO A 392 -2.70 -10.83 15.96
N TYR A 393 -3.01 -12.04 16.44
CA TYR A 393 -2.57 -13.30 15.86
C TYR A 393 -3.61 -13.95 14.93
N LEU A 394 -3.15 -14.98 14.20
CA LEU A 394 -3.81 -15.66 13.07
C LEU A 394 -3.88 -14.81 11.80
N HIS A 395 -4.16 -15.47 10.66
CA HIS A 395 -4.16 -14.84 9.34
C HIS A 395 -5.15 -13.69 9.19
N ASN A 396 -6.17 -13.61 10.05
CA ASN A 396 -7.20 -12.57 10.05
C ASN A 396 -7.11 -11.64 11.28
N GLY A 397 -6.09 -11.80 12.12
CA GLY A 397 -5.87 -10.98 13.31
C GLY A 397 -7.02 -11.10 14.33
N SER A 398 -7.63 -12.27 14.46
CA SER A 398 -8.81 -12.47 15.32
C SER A 398 -8.47 -12.66 16.79
N VAL A 399 -7.23 -13.03 17.13
CA VAL A 399 -6.81 -13.33 18.50
C VAL A 399 -5.88 -12.24 19.03
N PRO A 400 -6.28 -11.43 20.02
CA PRO A 400 -5.53 -10.23 20.40
C PRO A 400 -4.27 -10.52 21.23
N TYR A 401 -4.25 -11.58 22.05
CA TYR A 401 -3.16 -11.89 22.96
C TYR A 401 -2.55 -13.28 22.69
N LEU A 402 -1.25 -13.42 22.98
CA LEU A 402 -0.54 -14.68 22.76
C LEU A 402 -1.01 -15.76 23.71
N GLU A 403 -1.43 -15.37 24.92
CA GLU A 403 -2.04 -16.27 25.90
C GLU A 403 -3.30 -16.91 25.33
N ASP A 404 -4.23 -16.11 24.79
CA ASP A 404 -5.44 -16.61 24.12
C ASP A 404 -5.12 -17.53 22.92
N LEU A 405 -4.04 -17.25 22.19
CA LEU A 405 -3.64 -18.11 21.06
C LEU A 405 -3.24 -19.52 21.52
N LEU A 406 -2.67 -19.64 22.72
CA LEU A 406 -2.21 -20.89 23.31
C LEU A 406 -3.33 -21.66 24.03
N GLU A 407 -4.46 -21.02 24.29
CA GLU A 407 -5.66 -21.66 24.84
C GLU A 407 -6.39 -22.53 23.82
N GLU A 408 -7.28 -23.40 24.31
CA GLU A 408 -8.22 -24.12 23.45
C GLU A 408 -9.15 -23.15 22.69
N PRO A 409 -9.52 -23.41 21.42
CA PRO A 409 -10.34 -22.50 20.61
C PRO A 409 -11.62 -22.00 21.29
N GLU A 410 -12.24 -22.81 22.15
CA GLU A 410 -13.47 -22.50 22.88
C GLU A 410 -13.28 -21.44 23.98
N ASN A 411 -12.03 -21.19 24.40
CA ASN A 411 -11.66 -20.27 25.47
C ASN A 411 -11.08 -18.93 24.94
N ARG A 412 -11.08 -18.72 23.62
CA ARG A 412 -10.48 -17.54 22.95
C ARG A 412 -11.46 -16.40 22.74
#